data_AF-A0A699WSA9-F1
#
_entry.id   AF-A0A699WSA9-F1
#
_cell.length_a   1.000
_cell.length_b   1.000
_cell.length_c   1.000
_cell.angle_alpha   90.00
_cell.angle_beta   90.00
_cell.angle_gamma   90.00
#
_symmetry.space_group_name_H-M   'P 1'
#
loop_
_entity.id
_entity.type
_entity.pdbx_description
1 polymer ?
#
loop_
_entity_poly.entity_id
_entity_poly.type
_entity_poly.pdbx_seq_one_letter_code
_entity_poly.pdbx_strand_id
1 'polypeptide(L)'
;ICYECGRPGHYRKDYPKLRNQNCGNKTGNNTGNNEATTKAYTIGGGGANPDSNVVMDTFLLNNCYASMLFDLGADRSFVSSTFSALLDVAPSTLDTGYAVKLADGRIIETNVILRGCTLGLLGHPFDI
;
A
#
# COMPACT_ATOMS: atom_id res chain seq x y z
N ILE A 1 3.73 -6.01 21.61
CA ILE A 1 3.53 -7.44 21.31
C ILE A 1 4.14 -7.69 19.93
N CYS A 2 4.99 -8.70 19.76
CA CYS A 2 5.54 -9.02 18.44
C CYS A 2 4.47 -9.74 17.62
N TYR A 3 4.10 -9.19 16.46
CA TYR A 3 2.99 -9.69 15.65
C TYR A 3 3.26 -11.05 14.98
N GLU A 4 4.50 -11.54 15.01
CA GLU A 4 4.86 -12.89 14.53
C GLU A 4 4.83 -13.96 15.64
N CYS A 5 4.94 -13.59 16.92
CA CYS A 5 5.05 -14.58 18.01
C CYS A 5 4.19 -14.30 19.27
N GLY A 6 3.42 -13.21 19.29
CA GLY A 6 2.40 -12.96 20.31
C GLY A 6 2.88 -12.56 21.71
N ARG A 7 4.19 -12.36 21.94
CA ARG A 7 4.71 -11.96 23.28
C ARG A 7 4.89 -10.45 23.44
N PRO A 8 4.53 -9.84 24.59
CA PRO A 8 4.83 -8.45 24.91
C PRO A 8 6.30 -8.27 25.34
N GLY A 9 6.93 -7.16 24.92
CA GLY A 9 8.30 -6.78 25.30
C GLY A 9 9.43 -7.13 24.32
N HIS A 10 9.14 -7.81 23.20
CA HIS A 10 10.16 -8.18 22.20
C HIS A 10 10.13 -7.25 20.97
N TYR A 11 11.26 -6.62 20.64
CA TYR A 11 11.45 -5.84 19.42
C TYR A 11 12.27 -6.64 18.39
N ARG A 12 11.95 -6.46 17.10
CA ARG A 12 12.53 -7.19 15.95
C ARG A 12 14.06 -7.13 15.82
N LYS A 13 14.73 -6.25 16.57
CA LYS A 13 16.18 -6.02 16.48
C LYS A 13 17.04 -7.12 17.12
N ASP A 14 16.45 -8.01 17.92
CA ASP A 14 17.18 -9.04 18.68
C ASP A 14 17.28 -10.41 17.97
N TYR A 15 17.00 -10.49 16.66
CA TYR A 15 17.08 -11.77 15.94
C TYR A 15 18.52 -12.10 15.51
N PRO A 16 19.13 -13.22 15.96
CA PRO A 16 20.37 -13.72 15.39
C PRO A 16 20.06 -14.33 14.02
N LYS A 17 20.71 -13.80 12.97
CA LYS A 17 20.57 -14.25 11.58
C LYS A 17 20.70 -15.78 11.46
N LEU A 18 19.64 -16.47 11.05
CA LEU A 18 19.70 -17.89 10.73
C LEU A 18 20.33 -18.07 9.34
N ARG A 19 21.56 -18.57 9.38
CA ARG A 19 22.39 -19.04 8.28
C ARG A 19 21.68 -20.15 7.48
N ASN A 20 21.48 -19.96 6.18
CA ASN A 20 21.32 -21.06 5.23
C ASN A 20 22.56 -21.08 4.32
N GLN A 21 23.38 -22.12 4.47
CA GLN A 21 24.37 -22.50 3.49
C GLN A 21 23.72 -23.55 2.59
N ASN A 22 23.73 -23.30 1.27
CA ASN A 22 23.88 -24.33 0.27
C ASN A 22 24.62 -23.74 -0.95
N CYS A 23 25.49 -24.59 -1.50
CA CYS A 23 26.70 -24.27 -2.24
C CYS A 23 26.47 -24.25 -3.77
N GLY A 24 27.24 -23.44 -4.49
CA GLY A 24 27.31 -23.48 -5.96
C GLY A 24 28.22 -22.39 -6.55
N ASN A 25 29.54 -22.62 -6.52
CA ASN A 25 30.57 -21.80 -7.19
C ASN A 25 30.33 -21.65 -8.70
N LYS A 26 30.47 -20.44 -9.27
CA LYS A 26 31.26 -20.17 -10.51
C LYS A 26 31.75 -18.71 -10.53
N THR A 27 32.90 -18.55 -11.17
CA THR A 27 33.92 -17.49 -11.07
C THR A 27 33.83 -16.51 -12.26
N GLY A 28 34.23 -15.24 -12.04
CA GLY A 28 34.57 -14.24 -13.08
C GLY A 28 33.36 -13.59 -13.75
N ASN A 29 33.31 -12.30 -14.12
CA ASN A 29 34.35 -11.33 -14.48
C ASN A 29 33.72 -9.91 -14.56
N ASN A 30 34.53 -8.88 -14.30
CA ASN A 30 34.22 -7.47 -14.57
C ASN A 30 33.85 -7.24 -16.04
N THR A 31 32.88 -6.35 -16.32
CA THR A 31 32.98 -5.24 -17.29
C THR A 31 31.77 -4.31 -17.09
N GLY A 32 32.03 -3.00 -17.04
CA GLY A 32 31.07 -1.98 -16.65
C GLY A 32 29.92 -1.76 -17.63
N ASN A 33 28.93 -0.99 -17.15
CA ASN A 33 28.34 0.14 -17.85
C ASN A 33 27.45 0.92 -16.87
N ASN A 34 27.82 2.17 -16.71
CA ASN A 34 27.11 3.25 -16.05
C ASN A 34 25.86 3.60 -16.87
N GLU A 35 24.72 3.03 -16.49
CA GLU A 35 23.42 3.47 -16.95
C GLU A 35 22.52 3.69 -15.74
N ALA A 36 22.20 4.96 -15.50
CA ALA A 36 21.29 5.40 -14.46
C ALA A 36 19.86 4.99 -14.84
N THR A 37 19.46 3.79 -14.45
CA THR A 37 18.08 3.33 -14.62
C THR A 37 17.39 3.28 -13.27
N THR A 38 16.58 4.33 -13.05
CA THR A 38 15.33 4.37 -12.30
C THR A 38 15.24 3.48 -11.06
N LYS A 39 15.34 4.11 -9.89
CA LYS A 39 15.00 3.49 -8.61
C LYS A 39 13.50 3.13 -8.60
N ALA A 40 13.16 1.89 -8.95
CA ALA A 40 11.85 1.33 -8.67
C ALA A 40 11.79 1.01 -7.16
N TYR A 41 10.99 1.77 -6.42
CA TYR A 41 10.68 1.43 -5.03
C TYR A 41 9.63 0.31 -5.05
N THR A 42 10.07 -0.94 -5.00
CA THR A 42 9.16 -2.08 -4.79
C THR A 42 8.74 -2.10 -3.33
N ILE A 43 7.59 -1.49 -3.02
CA ILE A 43 6.88 -1.74 -1.77
C ILE A 43 5.96 -2.92 -2.04
N GLY A 44 6.48 -4.13 -1.84
CA GLY A 44 5.78 -5.38 -2.12
C GLY A 44 6.68 -6.55 -1.79
N GLY A 45 6.51 -7.12 -0.59
CA GLY A 45 7.22 -8.32 -0.17
C GLY A 45 6.72 -9.54 -0.93
N GLY A 46 7.32 -9.80 -2.10
CA GLY A 46 7.18 -11.07 -2.84
C GLY A 46 6.39 -10.97 -4.14
N GLY A 47 7.10 -11.12 -5.27
CA GLY A 47 6.52 -11.50 -6.57
C GLY A 47 5.53 -10.50 -7.20
N ALA A 48 5.89 -9.22 -7.30
CA ALA A 48 5.12 -8.27 -8.10
C ALA A 48 5.50 -8.40 -9.58
N ASN A 49 4.50 -8.58 -10.46
CA ASN A 49 4.68 -8.40 -11.90
C ASN A 49 5.08 -6.93 -12.13
N PRO A 50 6.27 -6.63 -12.68
CA PRO A 50 6.72 -5.26 -12.90
C PRO A 50 5.82 -4.47 -13.87
N ASP A 51 4.95 -5.14 -14.62
CA ASP A 51 4.03 -4.55 -15.59
C ASP A 51 2.64 -4.21 -15.00
N SER A 52 2.41 -4.45 -13.71
CA SER A 52 1.13 -4.08 -13.06
C SER A 52 1.12 -2.60 -12.70
N ASN A 53 0.18 -1.84 -13.25
CA ASN A 53 -0.12 -0.46 -12.84
C ASN A 53 -0.75 -0.36 -11.44
N VAL A 54 -0.96 -1.50 -10.80
CA VAL A 54 -1.70 -1.65 -9.56
C VAL A 54 -0.77 -2.18 -8.47
N VAL A 55 -0.64 -1.41 -7.39
CA VAL A 55 0.10 -1.78 -6.16
C VAL A 55 -0.90 -1.85 -5.00
N MET A 56 -0.90 -2.97 -4.28
CA MET A 56 -1.74 -3.16 -3.09
C MET A 56 -0.87 -3.32 -1.85
N ASP A 57 -1.11 -2.50 -0.82
CA ASP A 57 -0.45 -2.65 0.48
C ASP A 57 -1.31 -1.99 1.59
N THR A 58 -0.89 -2.11 2.85
CA THR A 58 -1.62 -1.60 4.02
C THR A 58 -1.02 -0.29 4.52
N PHE A 59 -1.83 0.76 4.61
CA PHE A 59 -1.42 2.09 5.04
C PHE A 59 -2.33 2.64 6.13
N LEU A 60 -1.92 3.75 6.75
CA LEU A 60 -2.78 4.49 7.68
C LEU A 60 -3.63 5.49 6.89
N LEU A 61 -4.95 5.41 7.01
CA LEU A 61 -5.89 6.46 6.58
C LEU A 61 -6.53 7.05 7.83
N ASN A 62 -6.29 8.33 8.10
CA ASN A 62 -6.77 9.01 9.32
C ASN A 62 -6.47 8.18 10.59
N ASN A 63 -5.25 7.65 10.66
CA ASN A 63 -4.75 6.80 11.76
C ASN A 63 -5.44 5.41 11.90
N CYS A 64 -6.24 4.99 10.91
CA CYS A 64 -6.80 3.64 10.81
C CYS A 64 -6.05 2.83 9.74
N TYR A 65 -5.66 1.60 10.04
CA TYR A 65 -5.06 0.71 9.03
C TYR A 65 -6.07 0.33 7.96
N ALA A 66 -5.73 0.58 6.71
CA ALA A 66 -6.54 0.30 5.53
C ALA A 66 -5.70 -0.45 4.49
N SER A 67 -6.26 -1.49 3.87
CA SER A 67 -5.74 -2.01 2.61
C SER A 67 -6.06 -1.01 1.50
N MET A 68 -5.03 -0.53 0.82
CA MET A 68 -5.16 0.44 -0.27
C MET A 68 -4.66 -0.16 -1.57
N LEU A 69 -5.34 0.21 -2.64
CA LEU A 69 -4.98 -0.09 -4.01
C LEU A 69 -4.56 1.20 -4.69
N PHE A 70 -3.29 1.32 -5.04
CA PHE A 70 -2.78 2.39 -5.89
C PHE A 70 -2.88 1.94 -7.33
N ASP A 71 -3.76 2.58 -8.10
CA ASP A 71 -3.95 2.35 -9.52
C ASP A 71 -3.57 3.63 -10.27
N LEU A 72 -2.51 3.58 -11.08
CA LEU A 72 -2.06 4.72 -11.90
C LEU A 72 -3.09 5.12 -12.97
N GLY A 73 -4.05 4.24 -13.29
CA GLY A 73 -5.15 4.52 -14.21
C GLY A 73 -6.39 5.14 -13.55
N ALA A 74 -6.40 5.32 -12.23
CA ALA A 74 -7.54 5.86 -11.52
C ALA A 74 -7.41 7.38 -11.28
N ASP A 75 -8.40 8.15 -11.76
CA ASP A 75 -8.47 9.60 -11.52
C ASP A 75 -8.96 9.97 -10.12
N ARG A 76 -9.58 9.02 -9.40
CA ARG A 76 -10.29 9.23 -8.13
C ARG A 76 -10.04 8.09 -7.17
N SER A 77 -9.87 8.44 -5.90
CA SER A 77 -9.81 7.49 -4.79
C SER A 77 -11.21 7.13 -4.31
N PHE A 78 -11.44 5.85 -4.00
CA PHE A 78 -12.67 5.36 -3.42
C PHE A 78 -12.39 4.63 -2.12
N VAL A 79 -13.29 4.78 -1.16
CA VAL A 79 -13.27 4.07 0.12
C VAL A 79 -14.55 3.26 0.25
N SER A 80 -14.46 2.07 0.84
CA SER A 80 -15.67 1.28 1.08
C SER A 80 -16.55 1.96 2.12
N SER A 81 -17.88 1.83 1.99
CA SER A 81 -18.83 2.42 2.92
C SER A 81 -18.70 1.88 4.35
N THR A 82 -18.32 0.61 4.48
CA THR A 82 -18.07 -0.02 5.79
C THR A 82 -16.82 0.54 6.45
N PHE A 83 -15.76 0.80 5.68
CA PHE A 83 -14.54 1.40 6.22
C PHE A 83 -14.74 2.89 6.52
N SER A 84 -15.48 3.63 5.68
CA SER A 84 -15.75 5.05 5.94
C SER A 84 -16.48 5.28 7.26
N ALA A 85 -17.31 4.33 7.71
CA ALA A 85 -17.98 4.40 9.01
C ALA A 85 -17.02 4.26 10.20
N LEU A 86 -15.81 3.75 9.97
CA LEU A 86 -14.73 3.67 10.97
C LEU A 86 -13.89 4.95 11.02
N LEU A 87 -13.99 5.79 9.99
CA LEU A 87 -13.28 7.05 9.94
C LEU A 87 -14.07 8.08 10.75
N ASP A 88 -13.40 8.74 11.69
CA ASP A 88 -13.96 9.88 12.44
C ASP A 88 -13.97 11.16 11.59
N VAL A 89 -14.55 11.05 10.39
CA VAL A 89 -14.63 12.12 9.39
C VAL A 89 -16.09 12.31 9.01
N ALA A 90 -16.59 13.53 9.20
CA ALA A 90 -17.94 13.87 8.80
C ALA A 90 -18.07 13.80 7.26
N PRO A 91 -19.00 13.00 6.71
CA PRO A 91 -19.24 12.99 5.28
C PRO A 91 -19.84 14.31 4.81
N SER A 92 -19.51 14.69 3.58
CA SER A 92 -20.14 15.81 2.89
C SER A 92 -20.66 15.37 1.53
N THR A 93 -21.54 16.17 0.94
CA THR A 93 -22.16 15.88 -0.36
C THR A 93 -21.63 16.79 -1.44
N LEU A 94 -21.50 16.26 -2.65
CA LEU A 94 -21.28 17.03 -3.88
C LEU A 94 -22.61 17.27 -4.60
N ASP A 95 -22.65 18.35 -5.39
CA ASP A 95 -23.78 18.67 -6.26
C ASP A 95 -23.90 17.69 -7.43
N THR A 96 -22.79 17.04 -7.80
CA THR A 96 -22.72 16.03 -8.86
C THR A 96 -22.42 14.66 -8.25
N GLY A 97 -23.18 13.65 -8.66
CA GLY A 97 -22.94 12.25 -8.29
C GLY A 97 -21.96 11.55 -9.24
N TYR A 98 -21.32 10.50 -8.74
CA TYR A 98 -20.42 9.61 -9.48
C TYR A 98 -21.01 8.21 -9.53
N ALA A 99 -20.97 7.61 -10.71
CA ALA A 99 -21.25 6.19 -10.90
C ALA A 99 -19.94 5.39 -10.84
N VAL A 100 -19.83 4.50 -9.86
CA VAL A 100 -18.67 3.65 -9.62
C VAL A 100 -19.01 2.22 -10.01
N LYS A 101 -18.31 1.67 -11.00
CA LYS A 101 -18.46 0.27 -11.39
C LYS A 101 -17.55 -0.62 -10.53
N LEU A 102 -18.14 -1.55 -9.80
CA LEU A 102 -17.43 -2.54 -9.00
C LEU A 102 -16.91 -3.70 -9.86
N ALA A 103 -16.01 -4.50 -9.30
CA ALA A 103 -15.43 -5.67 -9.95
C ALA A 103 -16.47 -6.74 -10.36
N ASP A 104 -17.60 -6.82 -9.64
CA ASP A 104 -18.72 -7.71 -9.97
C ASP A 104 -19.66 -7.14 -11.05
N GLY A 105 -19.33 -5.96 -11.60
CA GLY A 105 -20.09 -5.29 -12.64
C GLY A 105 -21.25 -4.43 -12.14
N ARG A 106 -21.55 -4.44 -10.83
CA ARG A 106 -22.56 -3.54 -10.25
C ARG A 106 -22.10 -2.09 -10.34
N ILE A 107 -23.05 -1.18 -10.54
CA ILE A 107 -22.80 0.25 -10.53
C ILE A 107 -23.41 0.82 -9.26
N ILE A 108 -22.61 1.57 -8.49
CA ILE A 108 -23.05 2.31 -7.32
C ILE A 108 -22.97 3.80 -7.64
N GLU A 109 -24.06 4.52 -7.42
CA GLU A 109 -24.06 5.98 -7.49
C GLU A 109 -23.79 6.57 -6.11
N THR A 110 -22.89 7.53 -6.02
CA THR A 110 -22.59 8.26 -4.79
C THR A 110 -22.24 9.71 -5.09
N ASN A 111 -22.76 10.62 -4.27
CA ASN A 111 -22.28 12.00 -4.20
C ASN A 111 -21.60 12.30 -2.85
N VAL A 112 -21.40 11.28 -2.02
CA VAL A 112 -20.79 11.41 -0.70
C VAL A 112 -19.27 11.41 -0.84
N ILE A 113 -18.63 12.37 -0.19
CA ILE A 113 -17.18 12.50 -0.12
C ILE A 113 -16.72 12.68 1.32
N LEU A 114 -15.52 12.19 1.61
CA LEU A 114 -14.80 12.47 2.85
C LEU A 114 -13.71 13.50 2.54
N ARG A 115 -13.68 14.58 3.32
CA ARG A 115 -12.69 15.66 3.17
C ARG A 115 -11.79 15.68 4.40
N GLY A 116 -10.55 16.16 4.24
CA GLY A 116 -9.58 16.17 5.34
C GLY A 116 -9.09 14.77 5.69
N CYS A 117 -9.03 13.89 4.70
CA CYS A 117 -8.42 12.58 4.88
C CYS A 117 -6.90 12.70 4.84
N THR A 118 -6.22 11.92 5.67
CA THR A 118 -4.76 11.95 5.76
C THR A 118 -4.20 10.55 5.58
N LEU A 119 -3.38 10.37 4.55
CA LEU A 119 -2.61 9.16 4.28
C LEU A 119 -1.29 9.20 5.03
N GLY A 120 -1.05 8.24 5.91
CA GLY A 120 0.26 8.02 6.53
C GLY A 120 1.13 7.12 5.65
N LEU A 121 2.19 7.68 5.08
CA LEU A 121 3.17 6.96 4.25
C LEU A 121 4.59 7.21 4.79
N LEU A 122 5.30 6.13 5.13
CA LEU A 122 6.67 6.18 5.66
C LEU A 122 6.85 7.11 6.88
N GLY A 123 5.81 7.24 7.72
CA GLY A 123 5.83 8.11 8.89
C GLY A 123 5.47 9.58 8.61
N HIS A 124 5.12 9.92 7.36
CA HIS A 124 4.70 11.25 6.96
C HIS A 124 3.21 11.28 6.58
N PRO A 125 2.43 12.25 7.10
CA PRO A 125 1.05 12.47 6.69
C PRO A 125 0.96 13.23 5.34
N PHE A 126 0.02 12.82 4.49
CA PHE A 126 -0.34 13.48 3.24
C PHE A 126 -1.84 13.71 3.20
N ASP A 127 -2.28 14.92 2.87
CA ASP A 127 -3.70 15.21 2.65
C ASP A 127 -4.13 14.63 1.29
N ILE A 128 -5.24 13.88 1.28
CA ILE A 128 -5.79 13.22 0.09
C ILE A 128 -7.27 13.53 -0.12
#